data_AF-A0A9P7GMM5-F1
#
_entry.id   AF-A0A9P7GMM5-F1
#
_cell.length_a   1.000
_cell.length_b   1.000
_cell.length_c   1.000
_cell.angle_alpha   90.00
_cell.angle_beta   90.00
_cell.angle_gamma   90.00
#
_symmetry.space_group_name_H-M   'P 1'
#
loop_
_entity.id
_entity.type
_entity.pdbx_description
1 polymer ?
#
loop_
_entity_poly.entity_id
_entity_poly.type
_entity_poly.pdbx_seq_one_letter_code
_entity_poly.pdbx_strand_id
1 'polypeptide(L)' 'MAGEIRFQLLTDRFASSSKTSKPCDTSTRKYCGGTWKGITEHLDYIQGMGFDAVWISPVVENVEQETAYGEAYHG' A
#
# COMPACT_ATOMS: atom_id res chain seq x y z
N MET A 1 29.04 10.56 -0.64
CA MET A 1 27.74 10.47 -1.34
C MET A 1 26.81 9.69 -0.43
N ALA A 2 25.75 10.31 0.10
CA ALA A 2 24.75 9.59 0.87
C ALA A 2 23.90 8.76 -0.11
N GLY A 3 23.72 7.47 0.16
CA GLY A 3 22.82 6.63 -0.61
C GLY A 3 21.38 6.85 -0.15
N GLU A 4 20.44 6.87 -1.09
CA GLU A 4 19.00 6.86 -0.82
C GLU A 4 18.61 5.56 -0.12
N ILE A 5 17.76 5.65 0.92
CA ILE A 5 17.21 4.50 1.62
C ILE A 5 15.70 4.51 1.39
N ARG A 6 15.21 3.50 0.68
CA ARG A 6 13.82 3.38 0.26
C ARG A 6 12.99 2.56 1.23
N PHE A 7 11.76 3.01 1.49
CA PHE A 7 10.71 2.24 2.12
C PHE A 7 9.77 1.66 1.06
N GLN A 8 9.80 0.34 0.85
CA GLN A 8 8.88 -0.34 -0.06
C GLN A 8 7.56 -0.66 0.66
N LEU A 9 6.44 -0.32 0.04
CA LEU A 9 5.11 -0.63 0.55
C LEU A 9 4.20 -1.21 -0.53
N LEU A 10 3.21 -1.99 -0.11
CA LEU A 10 2.07 -2.38 -0.94
C LEU A 10 0.94 -1.38 -0.69
N THR A 11 0.50 -0.67 -1.71
CA THR A 11 -0.46 0.44 -1.56
C THR A 11 -1.74 -0.01 -0.86
N ASP A 12 -2.31 -1.15 -1.27
CA ASP A 12 -3.55 -1.71 -0.68
C ASP A 12 -3.40 -2.15 0.78
N ARG A 13 -2.18 -2.34 1.28
CA ARG A 13 -1.87 -2.96 2.58
C ARG A 13 -1.20 -2.03 3.58
N PHE A 14 -0.84 -0.82 3.17
CA PHE A 14 -0.14 0.10 4.05
C PHE A 14 -1.08 0.90 4.94
N ALA A 15 -1.94 1.74 4.35
CA ALA A 15 -2.82 2.60 5.10
C ALA A 15 -4.05 2.97 4.27
N SER A 16 -5.22 2.98 4.92
CA SER A 16 -6.47 3.49 4.35
C SER A 16 -6.73 4.90 4.86
N SER A 17 -7.28 5.77 4.01
CA SER A 17 -7.79 7.08 4.43
C SER A 17 -9.18 7.01 5.10
N SER A 18 -9.71 5.79 5.30
CA SER A 18 -10.94 5.56 6.07
C SER A 18 -10.70 5.77 7.56
N LYS A 19 -11.66 6.42 8.24
CA LYS A 19 -11.64 6.57 9.72
C LYS A 19 -11.89 5.26 10.46
N THR A 20 -12.30 4.22 9.76
CA THR A 20 -12.59 2.91 10.34
C THR A 20 -11.53 1.91 9.91
N SER A 21 -10.84 1.33 10.89
CA SER A 21 -9.95 0.20 10.66
C SER A 21 -10.79 -1.03 10.31
N LYS A 22 -10.56 -1.59 9.12
CA LYS A 22 -11.18 -2.84 8.65
C LYS A 22 -10.12 -3.96 8.73
N PRO A 23 -10.46 -5.14 9.27
CA PRO A 23 -9.58 -6.30 9.19
C PRO A 23 -9.24 -6.64 7.72
N CYS A 24 -7.97 -6.96 7.48
CA CYS A 24 -7.45 -7.41 6.18
C CYS A 24 -7.01 -8.88 6.30
N ASP A 25 -7.88 -9.81 5.87
CA ASP A 25 -7.54 -11.24 5.82
C ASP A 25 -6.79 -11.54 4.51
N THR A 26 -5.48 -11.67 4.62
CA THR A 26 -4.58 -11.93 3.48
C THR A 26 -4.83 -13.29 2.81
N SER A 27 -5.46 -14.25 3.49
CA SER A 27 -5.79 -15.56 2.91
C SER A 27 -6.85 -15.46 1.81
N THR A 28 -7.72 -14.44 1.88
CA THR A 28 -8.78 -14.21 0.90
C THR A 28 -8.28 -13.59 -0.40
N ARG A 29 -7.07 -13.01 -0.39
CA ARG A 29 -6.45 -12.37 -1.57
C ARG A 29 -7.34 -11.31 -2.24
N LYS A 30 -8.02 -10.51 -1.41
CA LYS A 30 -8.89 -9.40 -1.82
C LYS A 30 -8.30 -8.03 -1.47
N TYR A 31 -8.85 -6.98 -2.06
CA TYR A 31 -8.53 -5.60 -1.69
C TYR A 31 -8.84 -5.34 -0.20
N CYS A 32 -7.87 -4.75 0.49
CA CYS A 32 -7.97 -4.35 1.89
C CYS A 32 -8.24 -2.85 2.06
N GLY A 33 -8.15 -2.07 0.99
CA GLY A 33 -8.62 -0.68 0.95
C GLY A 33 -7.56 0.34 1.33
N GLY A 34 -6.29 0.02 1.16
CA GLY A 34 -5.21 1.00 1.24
C GLY A 34 -5.28 2.02 0.10
N THR A 35 -4.91 3.28 0.37
CA THR A 35 -5.04 4.39 -0.58
C THR A 35 -3.79 5.27 -0.58
N TRP A 36 -3.55 6.00 -1.68
CA TRP A 36 -2.47 7.00 -1.72
C TRP A 36 -2.65 8.09 -0.67
N LYS A 37 -3.89 8.49 -0.38
CA LYS A 37 -4.18 9.43 0.71
C LYS A 37 -3.77 8.86 2.07
N GLY A 38 -4.07 7.58 2.33
CA GLY A 38 -3.61 6.90 3.54
C GLY A 38 -2.09 6.88 3.66
N ILE A 39 -1.37 6.68 2.53
CA ILE A 39 0.10 6.80 2.50
C ILE A 39 0.55 8.21 2.89
N THR A 40 -0.04 9.25 2.29
CA THR A 40 0.34 10.65 2.61
C THR A 40 0.11 11.02 4.07
N GLU A 41 -0.92 10.45 4.71
CA GLU A 41 -1.23 10.64 6.13
C GLU A 41 -0.20 10.00 7.08
N HIS A 42 0.70 9.15 6.57
CA HIS A 42 1.71 8.41 7.36
C HIS A 42 3.16 8.68 6.90
N LEU A 43 3.43 9.75 6.15
CA LEU A 43 4.80 10.08 5.72
C LEU A 43 5.73 10.38 6.91
N ASP A 44 5.21 10.90 8.01
CA ASP A 44 6.00 11.15 9.22
C ASP A 44 6.47 9.84 9.88
N TYR A 45 5.70 8.76 9.78
CA TYR A 45 6.13 7.43 10.24
C TYR A 45 7.32 6.91 9.43
N ILE A 46 7.29 7.09 8.10
CA ILE A 46 8.36 6.67 7.20
C ILE A 46 9.62 7.52 7.42
N GLN A 47 9.47 8.85 7.47
CA GLN A 47 10.57 9.78 7.72
C GLN A 47 11.17 9.60 9.11
N GLY A 48 10.35 9.29 10.13
CA GLY A 48 10.82 9.03 11.49
C GLY A 48 11.73 7.80 11.61
N MET A 49 11.64 6.87 10.65
CA MET A 49 12.56 5.74 10.53
C MET A 49 13.85 6.07 9.74
N GLY A 50 13.94 7.26 9.15
CA GLY A 50 15.11 7.72 8.40
C GLY A 50 15.13 7.37 6.91
N PHE A 51 14.00 6.93 6.34
CA PHE A 51 13.86 6.75 4.89
C PHE A 51 13.57 8.08 4.21
N ASP A 52 14.13 8.27 3.02
CA ASP A 52 14.01 9.50 2.22
C ASP A 52 13.22 9.29 0.92
N ALA A 53 12.84 8.04 0.61
CA ALA A 53 12.06 7.69 -0.56
C ALA A 53 11.07 6.55 -0.29
N VAL A 54 9.96 6.55 -1.02
CA VAL A 54 8.91 5.52 -0.94
C VAL A 54 8.78 4.82 -2.29
N TRP A 55 8.86 3.50 -2.30
CA TRP A 55 8.56 2.67 -3.46
C TRP A 55 7.19 2.02 -3.30
N ILE A 56 6.24 2.46 -4.13
CA ILE A 56 4.85 2.00 -4.11
C ILE A 56 4.58 0.90 -5.16
N SER A 57 3.43 0.26 -5.00
CA SER A 57 2.79 -0.59 -6.02
C SER A 57 2.66 0.07 -7.40
N PRO A 58 2.49 -0.70 -8.50
CA PRO A 58 2.08 -0.16 -9.79
C PRO A 58 0.86 0.76 -9.70
N VAL A 59 0.78 1.74 -10.59
CA VAL A 59 -0.26 2.79 -10.61
C VAL A 59 -1.25 2.62 -11.76
N VAL A 60 -1.10 1.56 -12.55
CA VAL A 60 -1.93 1.28 -13.71
C VAL A 60 -3.26 0.67 -13.28
N GLU A 61 -4.28 0.82 -14.11
CA GLU A 61 -5.56 0.17 -13.87
C GLU A 61 -5.40 -1.35 -13.96
N ASN A 62 -5.89 -2.05 -12.94
CA ASN A 62 -5.81 -3.50 -12.85
C ASN A 62 -7.04 -4.17 -13.45
N VAL A 63 -6.90 -5.47 -13.72
CA VAL A 63 -8.01 -6.29 -14.20
C VAL A 63 -9.08 -6.39 -13.12
N GLU A 64 -10.28 -5.88 -13.40
CA GLU A 64 -11.45 -5.92 -12.50
C GLU A 64 -12.11 -7.31 -12.52
N GLN A 65 -11.40 -8.35 -12.07
CA GLN A 65 -11.92 -9.71 -12.02
C GLN A 65 -11.41 -10.48 -10.79
N GLU A 66 -12.33 -11.20 -10.13
CA GLU A 66 -11.96 -12.25 -9.17
C GLU A 66 -11.60 -13.53 -9.94
N THR A 67 -10.35 -13.98 -9.80
CA THR A 67 -9.85 -15.20 -10.44
C THR A 67 -9.70 -16.34 -9.43
N ALA A 68 -9.33 -17.53 -9.89
CA ALA A 68 -8.92 -18.63 -9.00
C ALA A 68 -7.73 -18.27 -8.10
N TYR A 69 -7.02 -17.18 -8.39
CA TYR A 69 -5.88 -16.68 -7.61
C TYR A 69 -6.23 -15.48 -6.70
N GLY A 70 -7.46 -14.97 -6.76
CA GLY A 70 -7.91 -13.76 -6.05
C GLY A 70 -8.07 -12.54 -6.96
N GLU A 71 -8.10 -11.36 -6.33
CA GLU A 71 -8.18 -10.05 -6.98
C GLU A 71 -6.78 -9.46 -7.23
N ALA A 72 -6.65 -8.58 -8.21
CA ALA A 72 -5.40 -7.88 -8.54
C ALA A 72 -5.12 -6.71 -7.57
N TYR A 73 -5.01 -6.97 -6.26
CA TYR A 73 -4.88 -5.92 -5.23
C TYR A 73 -3.48 -5.29 -5.10
N HIS A 74 -2.51 -5.73 -5.91
CA HIS A 74 -1.10 -5.36 -5.73
C HIS A 74 -0.72 -3.98 -6.28
N GLY A 75 -1.63 -3.28 -6.96
CA GLY A 75 -1.39 -1.99 -7.62
C GLY A 75 -2.15 -1.92 -8.91
#